data_AF-A0A1B6CIE9-F1
#
_entry.id   AF-A0A1B6CIE9-F1
#
_cell.length_a   1.000
_cell.length_b   1.000
_cell.length_c   1.000
_cell.angle_alpha   90.00
_cell.angle_beta   90.00
_cell.angle_gamma   90.00
#
_symmetry.space_group_name_H-M   'P 1'
#
loop_
_entity.id
_entity.type
_entity.pdbx_description
1 polymer ?
#
loop_
_entity_poly.entity_id
_entity_poly.type
_entity_poly.pdbx_seq_one_letter_code
_entity_poly.pdbx_strand_id
1 'polypeptide(L)'
;MKMFDLRTRETTRTFFSNTESVRDVQFSPHSHHTFAAVSENGNVQQWDIRRPDKCYHQFTAHSGPIFACDWHPEMTWLATASRDKTIKVWDMTMKPTLEYTINTIASVGRVK
;
A
#
# COMPACT_ATOMS: atom_id res chain seq x y z
N MET A 1 -5.72 10.70 2.87
CA MET A 1 -4.53 11.00 2.03
C MET A 1 -4.87 12.12 1.06
N LYS A 2 -3.91 12.91 0.60
CA LYS A 2 -4.14 13.99 -0.37
C LYS A 2 -3.15 13.89 -1.51
N MET A 3 -3.62 14.13 -2.74
CA MET A 3 -2.79 14.24 -3.93
C MET A 3 -2.67 15.72 -4.30
N PHE A 4 -1.42 16.14 -4.52
CA PHE A 4 -1.07 17.50 -4.86
C PHE A 4 -0.51 17.53 -6.28
N ASP A 5 -0.94 18.52 -7.06
CA ASP A 5 -0.28 18.83 -8.32
C ASP A 5 0.85 19.82 -8.03
N LEU A 6 2.08 19.41 -8.36
CA LEU A 6 3.27 20.22 -8.13
C LEU A 6 3.34 21.47 -9.01
N ARG A 7 2.66 21.48 -10.17
CA ARG A 7 2.62 22.65 -11.05
C ARG A 7 1.77 23.76 -10.48
N THR A 8 0.60 23.43 -9.92
CA THR A 8 -0.34 24.41 -9.37
C THR A 8 -0.16 24.63 -7.87
N ARG A 9 0.53 23.72 -7.18
CA ARG A 9 0.69 23.67 -5.71
C ARG A 9 -0.64 23.56 -4.97
N GLU A 10 -1.67 23.08 -5.63
CA GLU A 10 -3.00 22.90 -5.05
C GLU A 10 -3.29 21.41 -4.80
N THR A 11 -4.18 21.15 -3.84
CA THR A 11 -4.74 19.82 -3.62
C THR A 11 -5.71 19.48 -4.74
N THR A 12 -5.32 18.56 -5.61
CA THR A 12 -6.18 18.09 -6.71
C THR A 12 -7.24 17.12 -6.20
N ARG A 13 -6.87 16.20 -5.31
CA ARG A 13 -7.77 15.13 -4.83
C ARG A 13 -7.52 14.82 -3.36
N THR A 14 -8.60 14.52 -2.62
CA THR A 14 -8.53 14.01 -1.25
C THR A 14 -9.15 12.61 -1.22
N PHE A 15 -8.42 11.65 -0.66
CA PHE A 15 -8.86 10.27 -0.48
C PHE A 15 -9.22 10.08 0.98
N PHE A 16 -10.52 9.88 1.23
CA PHE A 16 -11.06 9.64 2.56
C PHE A 16 -10.98 8.15 2.88
N SER A 17 -10.02 7.79 3.73
CA SER A 17 -9.98 6.46 4.32
C SER A 17 -10.53 6.53 5.74
N ASN A 18 -11.34 5.52 6.10
CA ASN A 18 -11.80 5.31 7.47
C ASN A 18 -10.80 4.47 8.31
N THR A 19 -9.59 4.23 7.80
CA THR A 19 -8.55 3.51 8.55
C THR A 19 -7.80 4.45 9.49
N GLU A 20 -7.07 3.84 10.43
CA GLU A 20 -6.09 4.56 11.25
C GLU A 20 -4.97 5.19 10.40
N SER A 21 -3.98 5.77 11.08
CA SER A 21 -2.86 6.48 10.47
C SER A 21 -2.24 5.71 9.30
N VAL A 22 -2.16 6.35 8.15
CA VAL A 22 -1.47 5.82 6.96
C VAL A 22 0.03 6.03 7.17
N ARG A 23 0.80 4.96 7.11
CA ARG A 23 2.25 4.96 7.39
C ARG A 23 3.09 5.10 6.13
N ASP A 24 2.67 4.47 5.04
CA ASP A 24 3.37 4.54 3.76
C ASP A 24 2.39 4.48 2.59
N VAL A 25 2.80 5.05 1.45
CA VAL A 25 2.04 5.10 0.21
C VAL A 25 3.00 4.90 -0.97
N GLN A 26 2.69 3.93 -1.84
CA GLN A 26 3.44 3.66 -3.07
C GLN A 26 2.54 3.61 -4.30
N PHE A 27 2.95 4.29 -5.36
CA PHE A 27 2.34 4.13 -6.68
C PHE A 27 2.72 2.77 -7.27
N SER A 28 1.77 2.13 -7.94
CA SER A 28 2.04 0.88 -8.66
C SER A 28 2.83 1.19 -9.94
N PRO A 29 3.95 0.49 -10.21
CA PRO A 29 4.67 0.63 -11.46
C PRO A 29 3.91 0.02 -12.65
N HIS A 30 2.99 -0.92 -12.40
CA HIS A 30 2.21 -1.61 -13.45
C HIS A 30 0.96 -0.85 -13.87
N SER A 31 0.45 0.04 -13.02
CA SER A 31 -0.74 0.86 -13.31
C SER A 31 -0.53 2.30 -12.86
N HIS A 32 -0.44 3.20 -13.84
CA HIS A 32 -0.25 4.63 -13.62
C HIS A 32 -1.33 5.31 -12.76
N HIS A 33 -2.51 4.69 -12.67
CA HIS A 33 -3.64 5.26 -11.95
C HIS A 33 -3.82 4.65 -10.56
N THR A 34 -3.00 3.68 -10.17
CA THR A 34 -3.21 2.91 -8.96
C THR A 34 -2.10 3.17 -7.95
N PHE A 35 -2.47 3.29 -6.68
CA PHE A 35 -1.51 3.32 -5.57
C PHE A 35 -1.97 2.44 -4.42
N ALA A 36 -1.01 1.92 -3.66
CA ALA A 36 -1.23 1.24 -2.39
C ALA A 36 -0.91 2.19 -1.24
N ALA A 37 -1.72 2.12 -0.20
CA ALA A 37 -1.53 2.80 1.07
C ALA A 37 -1.61 1.75 2.18
N VAL A 38 -0.68 1.83 3.12
CA VAL A 38 -0.64 0.92 4.27
C VAL A 38 -0.88 1.67 5.56
N SER A 39 -1.55 1.00 6.49
CA SER A 39 -2.07 1.62 7.69
C SER A 39 -1.61 0.92 8.97
N GLU A 40 -1.68 1.67 10.06
CA GLU A 40 -1.28 1.21 11.40
C GLU A 40 -2.17 0.09 11.95
N ASN A 41 -3.39 -0.05 11.46
CA ASN A 41 -4.31 -1.13 11.85
C ASN A 41 -4.07 -2.45 11.12
N GLY A 42 -2.96 -2.59 10.36
CA GLY A 42 -2.64 -3.82 9.63
C GLY A 42 -3.32 -3.95 8.27
N ASN A 43 -4.07 -2.94 7.82
CA ASN A 43 -4.74 -2.96 6.54
C ASN A 43 -3.89 -2.34 5.42
N VAL A 44 -4.02 -2.94 4.25
CA VAL A 44 -3.54 -2.42 2.98
C VAL A 44 -4.76 -1.97 2.19
N GLN A 45 -4.70 -0.76 1.66
CA GLN A 45 -5.73 -0.19 0.80
C GLN A 45 -5.14 0.12 -0.57
N GLN A 46 -5.85 -0.28 -1.61
CA GLN A 46 -5.53 0.04 -2.98
C GLN A 46 -6.54 1.06 -3.50
N TRP A 47 -6.03 2.10 -4.13
CA TRP A 47 -6.80 3.25 -4.58
C TRP A 47 -6.55 3.50 -6.06
N ASP A 48 -7.61 3.88 -6.78
CA ASP A 48 -7.52 4.42 -8.13
C ASP A 48 -7.60 5.95 -8.04
N ILE A 49 -6.59 6.65 -8.54
CA ILE A 49 -6.56 8.11 -8.53
C ILE A 49 -7.78 8.69 -9.23
N ARG A 50 -8.35 8.01 -10.23
CA ARG A 50 -9.51 8.45 -11.02
C ARG A 50 -10.79 8.43 -10.20
N ARG A 51 -10.88 7.59 -9.17
CA ARG A 51 -12.04 7.41 -8.29
C ARG A 51 -11.66 7.63 -6.81
N PRO A 52 -11.55 8.88 -6.37
CA PRO A 52 -11.13 9.20 -5.00
C PRO A 52 -12.20 8.93 -3.93
N ASP A 53 -13.43 8.68 -4.36
CA ASP A 53 -14.61 8.45 -3.52
C ASP A 53 -14.61 7.07 -2.84
N LYS A 54 -13.92 6.08 -3.41
CA LYS A 54 -13.95 4.71 -2.90
C LYS A 54 -12.61 4.00 -3.07
N CYS A 55 -12.21 3.24 -2.05
CA CYS A 55 -11.09 2.32 -2.18
C CYS A 55 -11.46 1.16 -3.12
N TYR A 56 -10.51 0.78 -3.99
CA TYR A 56 -10.71 -0.31 -4.94
C TYR A 56 -10.69 -1.66 -4.23
N HIS A 57 -9.64 -1.87 -3.41
CA HIS A 57 -9.50 -3.04 -2.55
C HIS A 57 -9.01 -2.61 -1.16
N GLN A 58 -9.49 -3.30 -0.14
CA GLN A 58 -8.97 -3.22 1.22
C GLN A 58 -8.90 -4.63 1.79
N PHE A 59 -7.77 -4.97 2.39
CA PHE A 59 -7.57 -6.25 3.03
C PHE A 59 -6.64 -6.12 4.24
N THR A 60 -6.85 -6.99 5.22
CA THR A 60 -6.00 -7.08 6.41
C THR A 60 -4.80 -7.97 6.10
N ALA A 61 -3.64 -7.35 5.93
CA ALA A 61 -2.42 -8.09 5.63
C ALA A 61 -1.75 -8.63 6.90
N HIS A 62 -1.75 -7.82 7.95
CA HIS A 62 -1.00 -8.06 9.18
C HIS A 62 -1.87 -7.86 10.42
N SER A 63 -1.47 -8.48 11.53
CA SER A 63 -2.14 -8.31 12.83
C SER A 63 -1.65 -7.09 13.61
N GLY A 64 -0.64 -6.40 13.10
CA GLY A 64 -0.08 -5.19 13.68
C GLY A 64 0.31 -4.14 12.64
N PRO A 65 0.85 -3.00 13.10
CA PRO A 65 1.18 -1.86 12.24
C PRO A 65 2.07 -2.22 11.06
N ILE A 66 1.62 -1.85 9.87
CA ILE A 66 2.45 -1.91 8.66
C ILE A 66 3.24 -0.63 8.57
N PHE A 67 4.56 -0.74 8.45
CA PHE A 67 5.45 0.42 8.40
C PHE A 67 5.84 0.81 6.98
N ALA A 68 5.92 -0.17 6.08
CA ALA A 68 6.36 0.05 4.72
C ALA A 68 5.65 -0.91 3.76
N CYS A 69 5.48 -0.46 2.52
CA CYS A 69 5.16 -1.33 1.41
C CYS A 69 6.03 -1.03 0.19
N ASP A 70 6.23 -2.01 -0.67
CA ASP A 70 6.95 -1.83 -1.91
C ASP A 70 6.41 -2.72 -3.02
N TRP A 71 6.43 -2.20 -4.25
CA TRP A 71 6.00 -2.93 -5.42
C TRP A 71 7.19 -3.62 -6.07
N HIS A 72 6.99 -4.85 -6.51
CA HIS A 72 7.97 -5.49 -7.36
C HIS A 72 8.00 -4.79 -8.74
N PRO A 73 9.16 -4.59 -9.37
CA PRO A 73 9.26 -3.84 -10.63
C PRO A 73 8.62 -4.56 -11.83
N GLU A 74 8.80 -5.88 -11.94
CA GLU A 74 8.31 -6.67 -13.09
C GLU A 74 6.95 -7.34 -12.83
N MET A 75 6.81 -8.04 -11.71
CA MET A 75 5.59 -8.75 -11.32
C MET A 75 4.67 -7.86 -10.50
N THR A 76 3.35 -8.05 -10.61
CA THR A 76 2.31 -7.31 -9.85
C THR A 76 2.25 -7.71 -8.38
N TRP A 77 3.40 -7.79 -7.72
CA TRP A 77 3.54 -8.17 -6.33
C TRP A 77 3.74 -6.96 -5.44
N LEU A 78 3.12 -7.01 -4.26
CA LEU A 78 3.26 -6.00 -3.21
C LEU A 78 3.85 -6.67 -1.97
N ALA A 79 5.01 -6.20 -1.54
CA ALA A 79 5.60 -6.59 -0.26
C ALA A 79 5.11 -5.63 0.84
N THR A 80 4.68 -6.17 1.98
CA THR A 80 4.28 -5.40 3.16
C THR A 80 5.09 -5.84 4.37
N ALA A 81 5.62 -4.88 5.13
CA ALA A 81 6.43 -5.13 6.32
C ALA A 81 5.73 -4.61 7.59
N SER A 82 5.57 -5.47 8.59
CA SER A 82 4.80 -5.15 9.81
C SER A 82 5.58 -5.38 11.10
N ARG A 83 5.10 -4.75 12.17
CA ARG A 83 5.53 -4.97 13.56
C ARG A 83 5.29 -6.41 14.04
N ASP A 84 4.44 -7.17 13.36
CA ASP A 84 4.20 -8.59 13.66
C ASP A 84 5.39 -9.52 13.36
N LYS A 85 6.54 -8.95 12.97
CA LYS A 85 7.79 -9.65 12.63
C LYS A 85 7.67 -10.50 11.36
N THR A 86 6.72 -10.16 10.49
CA THR A 86 6.56 -10.80 9.19
C THR A 86 6.62 -9.76 8.07
N ILE A 87 7.19 -10.20 6.95
CA ILE A 87 7.01 -9.58 5.65
C ILE A 87 6.09 -10.51 4.86
N LYS A 88 5.04 -9.95 4.28
CA LYS A 88 4.12 -10.70 3.41
C LYS A 88 4.20 -10.18 2.00
N VAL A 89 4.24 -11.09 1.05
CA VAL A 89 4.21 -10.77 -0.38
C VAL A 89 2.86 -11.17 -0.93
N TRP A 90 2.21 -10.21 -1.55
CA TRP A 90 0.85 -10.33 -2.07
C TRP A 90 0.89 -10.26 -3.60
N ASP A 91 0.25 -11.20 -4.27
CA ASP A 91 -0.09 -11.04 -5.67
C ASP A 91 -1.32 -10.14 -5.80
N MET A 92 -1.19 -9.05 -6.56
CA MET A 92 -2.20 -8.02 -6.77
C MET A 92 -2.76 -8.04 -8.19
N THR A 93 -2.56 -9.12 -8.97
CA THR A 93 -2.98 -9.22 -10.37
C THR A 93 -4.52 -9.23 -10.52
N MET A 94 -5.24 -9.84 -9.58
CA MET A 94 -6.71 -9.81 -9.55
C MET A 94 -7.24 -9.45 -8.17
N LYS A 95 -7.15 -10.39 -7.23
CA LYS A 95 -7.45 -10.19 -5.82
C LYS A 95 -6.17 -10.33 -5.02
N PRO A 96 -6.01 -9.60 -3.90
CA PRO A 96 -4.86 -9.76 -3.03
C PRO A 96 -4.80 -11.21 -2.54
N THR A 97 -3.84 -11.99 -3.03
CA THR A 97 -3.55 -13.35 -2.55
C THR A 97 -2.17 -13.37 -1.89
N LEU A 98 -2.10 -13.98 -0.72
CA LEU A 98 -0.84 -14.14 0.00
C LEU A 98 -0.02 -15.24 -0.68
N GLU A 99 1.11 -14.88 -1.27
CA GLU A 99 2.03 -15.83 -1.90
C GLU A 99 3.09 -16.31 -0.90
N TYR A 100 3.75 -15.36 -0.22
CA TYR A 100 4.85 -15.68 0.68
C TYR A 100 4.72 -14.96 2.01
N THR A 101 5.09 -15.65 3.09
CA THR A 101 5.31 -15.07 4.40
C THR A 101 6.75 -15.32 4.81
N ILE A 102 7.49 -14.23 5.01
CA ILE A 102 8.89 -14.23 5.41
C ILE A 102 8.94 -13.75 6.85
N ASN A 103 9.41 -14.60 7.75
CA ASN A 103 9.62 -14.22 9.14
C ASN A 103 10.93 -13.44 9.25
N THR A 104 10.87 -12.21 9.75
CA THR A 104 12.05 -11.37 9.94
C THR A 104 11.99 -10.68 11.29
N ILE A 105 13.12 -10.65 11.99
CA ILE A 105 13.28 -9.96 13.27
C ILE A 105 13.34 -8.43 13.08
N ALA A 106 13.54 -7.95 11.85
CA ALA A 106 13.64 -6.54 11.50
C ALA A 106 12.75 -6.20 10.29
N SER A 107 12.02 -5.08 10.37
CA SER A 107 11.31 -4.51 9.22
C SER A 107 12.34 -3.97 8.22
N VAL A 108 12.47 -4.61 7.06
CA VAL A 108 13.33 -4.11 5.99
C VAL A 108 12.56 -3.03 5.22
N GLY A 109 13.08 -1.80 5.26
CA GLY A 109 12.60 -0.69 4.44
C GLY A 109 13.48 -0.53 3.20
N ARG A 110 12.83 -0.42 2.04
CA ARG A 110 13.33 -0.08 0.69
C ARG A 110 14.77 -0.52 0.34
N VAL A 111 14.87 -1.46 -0.60
CA VAL A 111 16.08 -1.61 -1.43
C VAL A 111 15.78 -0.93 -2.77
N LYS A 112 16.45 0.18 -3.04
CA LYS A 112 16.46 0.84 -4.34
C LYS A 112 17.46 0.19 -5.27
#